data_AF-A0A9E7BY12-F1
#
_entry.id   AF-A0A9E7BY12-F1
#
_cell.length_a   1.000
_cell.length_b   1.000
_cell.length_c   1.000
_cell.angle_alpha   90.00
_cell.angle_beta   90.00
_cell.angle_gamma   90.00
#
_symmetry.space_group_name_H-M   'P 1'
#
loop_
_entity.id
_entity.type
_entity.pdbx_description
1 polymer ?
#
loop_
_entity_poly.entity_id
_entity_poly.type
_entity_poly.pdbx_seq_one_letter_code
_entity_poly.pdbx_strand_id
1 'polypeptide(L)'
;MATDVGTREQTLAWEAQRRTPAAVATALAGILTLAGQIYLQTQVTSDFPTVGELQALTPALQGLANAEVNPGAAGIEFLNSKAGAIIATSVVTSIGTLLAGFAVLYLWQAARARRPETPTFARWTTIGGAVAVALMSVVLQVIVAINASSFVDGTDRSRDAVEAVHRDGGLVVVQSIALAGQLAFAFSFVIVSLNAMRAGLLSRFMGVLGIIVGVLFIIPLGSPLPVVQCFWLLALAPLFLGRWPNGNPPAWEAGEARPWPTQQEIREARMRAKGIEPPARAQAEPEPEVVEDDAAEPAPAPQSSAARKRRKRRR
;
A
#
# COMPACT_ATOMS: atom_id res chain seq x y z
N MET A 1 -34.88 11.59 -18.07
CA MET A 1 -34.82 10.17 -17.64
C MET A 1 -34.18 9.26 -18.68
N ALA A 2 -34.44 9.41 -19.99
CA ALA A 2 -33.81 8.58 -21.03
C ALA A 2 -32.27 8.74 -21.15
N THR A 3 -31.71 9.90 -20.77
CA THR A 3 -30.26 10.15 -20.79
C THR A 3 -29.48 9.36 -19.75
N ASP A 4 -30.12 8.88 -18.69
CA ASP A 4 -29.45 8.24 -17.55
C ASP A 4 -29.37 6.71 -17.67
N VAL A 5 -30.22 6.11 -18.50
CA VAL A 5 -30.16 4.66 -18.80
C VAL A 5 -29.02 4.38 -19.78
N GLY A 6 -28.89 5.20 -20.83
CA GLY A 6 -27.83 5.05 -21.83
C GLY A 6 -26.41 5.18 -21.26
N THR A 7 -26.22 6.02 -20.23
CA THR A 7 -24.91 6.18 -19.56
C THR A 7 -24.53 4.98 -18.71
N ARG A 8 -25.50 4.30 -18.09
CA ARG A 8 -25.27 3.09 -17.26
C ARG A 8 -24.88 1.89 -18.09
N GLU A 9 -25.64 1.62 -19.17
CA GLU A 9 -25.34 0.52 -20.08
C GLU A 9 -23.97 0.72 -20.76
N GLN A 10 -23.65 1.94 -21.17
CA GLN A 10 -22.33 2.29 -21.69
C GLN A 10 -21.21 2.05 -20.66
N THR A 11 -21.44 2.39 -19.39
CA THR A 11 -20.48 2.13 -18.31
C THR A 11 -20.24 0.64 -18.11
N LEU A 12 -21.32 -0.15 -18.04
CA LEU A 12 -21.23 -1.61 -17.88
C LEU A 12 -20.57 -2.28 -19.08
N ALA A 13 -20.86 -1.83 -20.30
CA ALA A 13 -20.21 -2.33 -21.51
C ALA A 13 -18.70 -2.03 -21.51
N TRP A 14 -18.31 -0.80 -21.14
CA TRP A 14 -16.91 -0.42 -20.99
C TRP A 14 -16.19 -1.25 -19.93
N GLU A 15 -16.84 -1.50 -18.79
CA GLU A 15 -16.30 -2.37 -17.74
C GLU A 15 -16.14 -3.79 -18.25
N ALA A 16 -17.17 -4.39 -18.84
CA ALA A 16 -17.13 -5.74 -19.36
C ALA A 16 -15.96 -5.94 -20.33
N GLN A 17 -15.70 -4.97 -21.21
CA GLN A 17 -14.57 -5.00 -22.14
C GLN A 17 -13.21 -4.93 -21.42
N ARG A 18 -13.09 -4.16 -20.33
CA ARG A 18 -11.82 -3.93 -19.64
C ARG A 18 -11.57 -4.79 -18.40
N ARG A 19 -12.57 -5.54 -17.92
CA ARG A 19 -12.46 -6.41 -16.73
C ARG A 19 -11.32 -7.41 -16.83
N THR A 20 -11.23 -8.14 -17.94
CA THR A 20 -10.17 -9.16 -18.12
C THR A 20 -8.77 -8.54 -18.18
N PRO A 21 -8.49 -7.52 -19.01
CA PRO A 21 -7.21 -6.81 -18.98
C PRO A 21 -6.86 -6.24 -17.60
N ALA A 22 -7.81 -5.63 -16.90
CA ALA A 22 -7.60 -5.10 -15.56
C ALA A 22 -7.26 -6.20 -14.57
N ALA A 23 -7.97 -7.33 -14.60
CA ALA A 23 -7.69 -8.46 -13.72
C ALA A 23 -6.29 -9.06 -13.95
N VAL A 24 -5.91 -9.28 -15.21
CA VAL A 24 -4.59 -9.80 -15.58
C VAL A 24 -3.49 -8.83 -15.15
N ALA A 25 -3.65 -7.53 -15.46
CA ALA A 25 -2.70 -6.51 -15.05
C ALA A 25 -2.53 -6.49 -13.53
N THR A 26 -3.61 -6.58 -12.76
CA THR A 26 -3.54 -6.54 -11.29
C THR A 26 -2.90 -7.80 -10.70
N ALA A 27 -3.19 -8.97 -11.25
CA ALA A 27 -2.53 -10.22 -10.85
C ALA A 27 -1.03 -10.17 -11.13
N LEU A 28 -0.64 -9.76 -12.36
CA LEU A 28 0.76 -9.58 -12.73
C LEU A 28 1.44 -8.51 -11.88
N ALA A 29 0.77 -7.41 -11.56
CA ALA A 29 1.29 -6.37 -10.67
C ALA A 29 1.68 -6.96 -9.30
N GLY A 30 0.79 -7.74 -8.69
CA GLY A 30 1.05 -8.41 -7.41
C GLY A 30 2.21 -9.41 -7.51
N ILE A 31 2.23 -10.25 -8.55
CA ILE A 31 3.25 -11.29 -8.73
C ILE A 31 4.62 -10.67 -9.01
N LEU A 32 4.73 -9.74 -9.96
CA LEU A 32 6.00 -9.13 -10.34
C LEU A 32 6.60 -8.31 -9.19
N THR A 33 5.76 -7.57 -8.45
CA THR A 33 6.21 -6.82 -7.27
C THR A 33 6.75 -7.77 -6.20
N LEU A 34 6.02 -8.85 -5.91
CA LEU A 34 6.45 -9.82 -4.90
C LEU A 34 7.72 -10.57 -5.33
N ALA A 35 7.76 -11.06 -6.57
CA ALA A 35 8.88 -11.81 -7.11
C ALA A 35 10.16 -10.95 -7.16
N GLY A 36 10.04 -9.69 -7.60
CA GLY A 36 11.16 -8.75 -7.58
C GLY A 36 11.71 -8.54 -6.17
N GLN A 37 10.84 -8.29 -5.19
CA GLN A 37 11.28 -8.06 -3.81
C GLN A 37 11.84 -9.32 -3.14
N ILE A 38 11.27 -10.50 -3.38
CA ILE A 38 11.82 -11.78 -2.89
C ILE A 38 13.19 -12.03 -3.51
N TYR A 39 13.34 -11.83 -4.83
CA TYR A 39 14.63 -12.02 -5.50
C TYR A 39 15.69 -11.06 -4.95
N LEU A 40 15.35 -9.77 -4.78
CA LEU A 40 16.25 -8.79 -4.16
C LEU A 40 16.68 -9.26 -2.77
N GLN A 41 15.73 -9.66 -1.93
CA GLN A 41 16.03 -10.05 -0.54
C GLN A 41 16.83 -11.35 -0.42
N THR A 42 16.51 -12.34 -1.24
CA THR A 42 17.09 -13.70 -1.09
C THR A 42 18.37 -13.91 -1.88
N GLN A 43 18.54 -13.24 -3.03
CA GLN A 43 19.67 -13.47 -3.94
C GLN A 43 20.65 -12.30 -3.98
N VAL A 44 20.16 -11.09 -3.72
CA VAL A 44 20.98 -9.88 -3.82
C VAL A 44 21.45 -9.42 -2.45
N THR A 45 20.64 -9.52 -1.38
CA THR A 45 21.06 -9.02 -0.05
C THR A 45 21.52 -10.11 0.92
N SER A 46 21.39 -11.40 0.57
CA SER A 46 21.83 -12.51 1.44
C SER A 46 23.32 -12.48 1.75
N ASP A 47 24.12 -12.06 0.76
CA ASP A 47 25.58 -12.06 0.81
C ASP A 47 26.13 -10.66 1.16
N PHE A 48 25.25 -9.73 1.56
CA PHE A 48 25.67 -8.37 1.86
C PHE A 48 26.70 -8.40 3.00
N PRO A 49 27.87 -7.76 2.85
CA PRO A 49 28.91 -7.82 3.87
C PRO A 49 28.43 -7.16 5.16
N THR A 50 28.03 -7.96 6.14
CA THR A 50 27.71 -7.47 7.49
C THR A 50 29.02 -7.39 8.27
N VAL A 51 29.58 -6.19 8.39
CA VAL A 51 30.51 -5.95 9.50
C VAL A 51 29.69 -6.06 10.79
N GLY A 52 30.06 -7.00 11.66
CA GLY A 52 29.38 -7.15 12.94
C GLY A 52 29.38 -5.81 13.66
N GLU A 53 28.28 -5.44 14.33
CA GLU A 53 28.15 -4.13 15.00
C GLU A 53 29.32 -3.85 15.96
N LEU A 54 29.88 -4.90 16.58
CA LEU A 54 31.08 -4.83 17.41
C LEU A 54 32.39 -4.59 16.63
N GLN A 55 32.51 -5.15 15.43
CA GLN A 55 33.66 -4.90 14.53
C GLN A 55 33.67 -3.47 14.01
N ALA A 56 32.50 -2.88 13.75
CA ALA A 56 32.38 -1.47 13.37
C ALA A 56 32.80 -0.51 14.50
N LEU A 57 32.61 -0.90 15.76
CA LEU A 57 32.99 -0.11 16.95
C LEU A 57 34.45 -0.31 17.38
N THR A 58 35.09 -1.40 16.96
CA THR A 58 36.45 -1.76 17.40
C THR A 58 37.50 -0.66 17.14
N PRO A 59 37.56 -0.01 15.96
CA PRO A 59 38.53 1.07 15.70
C PRO A 59 38.30 2.30 16.59
N ALA A 60 37.03 2.65 16.83
CA ALA A 60 36.67 3.77 17.70
C ALA A 60 37.05 3.49 19.17
N LEU A 61 36.86 2.26 19.64
CA LEU A 61 37.29 1.82 20.97
C LEU A 61 38.82 1.79 21.12
N GLN A 62 39.55 1.61 20.02
CA GLN A 62 41.03 1.64 20.00
C GLN A 62 41.60 3.06 19.83
N GLY A 63 40.76 4.10 19.80
CA GLY A 63 41.20 5.48 19.61
C GLY A 63 41.74 5.78 18.22
N LEU A 64 41.52 4.90 17.25
CA LEU A 64 41.87 5.13 15.86
C LEU A 64 40.77 5.99 15.23
N ALA A 65 41.13 7.22 14.84
CA ALA A 65 40.19 8.14 14.20
C ALA A 65 39.69 7.60 12.84
N ASN A 66 40.49 6.75 12.17
CA ASN A 66 40.17 6.16 10.87
C ASN A 66 40.49 4.66 10.90
N ALA A 67 39.49 3.82 10.58
CA ALA A 67 39.73 2.40 10.35
C ALA A 67 40.47 2.22 9.01
N GLU A 68 41.48 1.36 8.97
CA GLU A 68 42.27 1.06 7.76
C GLU A 68 41.40 0.42 6.65
N VAL A 69 40.31 -0.25 7.02
CA VAL A 69 39.32 -0.82 6.10
C VAL A 69 37.99 -0.11 6.29
N ASN A 70 37.57 0.67 5.29
CA ASN A 70 36.25 1.31 5.29
C ASN A 70 35.17 0.26 4.94
N PRO A 71 34.26 -0.10 5.86
CA PRO A 71 33.20 -1.07 5.56
C PRO A 71 32.28 -0.63 4.42
N GLY A 72 32.19 0.68 4.16
CA GLY A 72 31.44 1.21 3.02
C GLY A 72 32.04 0.84 1.66
N ALA A 73 33.37 0.68 1.56
CA ALA A 73 34.02 0.29 0.32
C ALA A 73 33.64 -1.14 -0.11
N ALA A 74 33.62 -2.07 0.84
CA ALA A 74 33.14 -3.44 0.61
C ALA A 74 31.67 -3.47 0.18
N GLY A 75 30.83 -2.59 0.76
CA GLY A 75 29.45 -2.41 0.33
C GLY A 75 29.31 -1.93 -1.12
N ILE A 76 30.14 -0.97 -1.55
CA ILE A 76 30.11 -0.47 -2.93
C ILE A 76 30.63 -1.52 -3.93
N GLU A 77 31.70 -2.25 -3.59
CA GLU A 77 32.18 -3.38 -4.39
C GLU A 77 31.10 -4.45 -4.56
N PHE A 78 30.39 -4.76 -3.48
CA PHE A 78 29.25 -5.67 -3.51
C PHE A 78 28.14 -5.16 -4.45
N LEU A 79 27.73 -3.90 -4.32
CA LEU A 79 26.73 -3.29 -5.20
C LEU A 79 27.15 -3.32 -6.67
N ASN A 80 28.43 -3.05 -6.98
CA ASN A 80 28.96 -3.15 -8.33
C ASN A 80 28.85 -4.59 -8.87
N SER A 81 29.25 -5.58 -8.07
CA SER A 81 29.19 -7.00 -8.47
C SER A 81 27.76 -7.50 -8.73
N LYS A 82 26.75 -6.91 -8.07
CA LYS A 82 25.33 -7.27 -8.20
C LYS A 82 24.52 -6.24 -9.01
N ALA A 83 25.16 -5.24 -9.61
CA ALA A 83 24.47 -4.12 -10.27
C ALA A 83 23.47 -4.58 -11.34
N GLY A 84 23.85 -5.55 -12.18
CA GLY A 84 22.96 -6.11 -13.20
C GLY A 84 21.70 -6.77 -12.61
N ALA A 85 21.85 -7.50 -11.50
CA ALA A 85 20.73 -8.13 -10.81
C ALA A 85 19.81 -7.08 -10.14
N ILE A 86 20.39 -6.05 -9.54
CA ILE A 86 19.66 -4.93 -8.93
C ILE A 86 18.83 -4.18 -9.98
N ILE A 87 19.44 -3.86 -11.14
CA ILE A 87 18.75 -3.17 -12.25
C ILE A 87 17.65 -4.07 -12.84
N ALA A 88 17.92 -5.35 -13.07
CA ALA A 88 16.88 -6.27 -13.56
C ALA A 88 15.67 -6.33 -12.60
N THR A 89 15.94 -6.35 -11.30
CA THR A 89 14.90 -6.38 -10.27
C THR A 89 14.10 -5.08 -10.20
N SER A 90 14.76 -3.93 -10.37
CA SER A 90 14.08 -2.63 -10.41
C SER A 90 13.19 -2.50 -11.64
N VAL A 91 13.61 -3.01 -12.80
CA VAL A 91 12.78 -3.07 -14.01
C VAL A 91 11.53 -3.94 -13.79
N VAL A 92 11.69 -5.14 -13.23
CA VAL A 92 10.56 -6.04 -12.92
C VAL A 92 9.57 -5.37 -11.96
N THR A 93 10.07 -4.74 -10.89
CA THR A 93 9.24 -4.04 -9.90
C THR A 93 8.55 -2.80 -10.50
N SER A 94 9.23 -2.11 -11.42
CA SER A 94 8.68 -0.96 -12.14
C SER A 94 7.53 -1.35 -13.06
N ILE A 95 7.67 -2.46 -13.78
CA ILE A 95 6.56 -3.02 -14.58
C ILE A 95 5.37 -3.36 -13.66
N GLY A 96 5.64 -4.00 -12.51
CA GLY A 96 4.62 -4.28 -11.51
C GLY A 96 3.90 -3.01 -11.01
N THR A 97 4.65 -1.94 -10.81
CA THR A 97 4.13 -0.63 -10.37
C THR A 97 3.26 0.04 -11.43
N LEU A 98 3.66 0.01 -12.70
CA LEU A 98 2.85 0.54 -13.81
C LEU A 98 1.54 -0.26 -13.97
N LEU A 99 1.59 -1.58 -13.83
CA LEU A 99 0.41 -2.44 -13.87
C LEU A 99 -0.53 -2.17 -12.68
N ALA A 100 0.03 -1.93 -11.48
CA ALA A 100 -0.76 -1.48 -10.33
C ALA A 100 -1.42 -0.11 -10.60
N GLY A 101 -0.71 0.81 -11.25
CA GLY A 101 -1.24 2.09 -11.71
C GLY A 101 -2.44 1.92 -12.65
N PHE A 102 -2.35 0.99 -13.60
CA PHE A 102 -3.46 0.63 -14.49
C PHE A 102 -4.68 0.10 -13.72
N ALA A 103 -4.45 -0.77 -12.72
CA ALA A 103 -5.51 -1.30 -11.86
C ALA A 103 -6.24 -0.20 -11.05
N VAL A 104 -5.46 0.71 -10.45
CA VAL A 104 -6.00 1.85 -9.71
C VAL A 104 -6.75 2.82 -10.63
N LEU A 105 -6.27 3.05 -11.86
CA LEU A 105 -6.97 3.85 -12.86
C LEU A 105 -8.30 3.24 -13.30
N TYR A 106 -8.33 1.93 -13.49
CA TYR A 106 -9.56 1.21 -13.80
C TYR A 106 -10.59 1.38 -12.67
N LEU A 107 -10.16 1.21 -11.42
CA LEU A 107 -11.01 1.45 -10.25
C LEU A 107 -11.48 2.91 -10.14
N TRP A 108 -10.59 3.88 -10.38
CA TRP A 108 -10.95 5.30 -10.39
C TRP A 108 -12.03 5.59 -11.43
N GLN A 109 -11.90 5.06 -12.64
CA GLN A 109 -12.86 5.30 -13.71
C GLN A 109 -14.23 4.69 -13.38
N ALA A 110 -14.24 3.45 -12.87
CA ALA A 110 -15.47 2.80 -12.40
C ALA A 110 -16.12 3.57 -11.23
N ALA A 111 -15.32 4.04 -10.28
CA ALA A 111 -15.81 4.83 -9.14
C ALA A 111 -16.39 6.18 -9.58
N ARG A 112 -15.71 6.87 -10.50
CA ARG A 112 -16.15 8.17 -11.03
C ARG A 112 -17.43 8.07 -11.86
N ALA A 113 -17.60 6.99 -12.63
CA ALA A 113 -18.83 6.74 -13.38
C ALA A 113 -20.06 6.65 -12.47
N ARG A 114 -19.88 6.16 -11.23
CA ARG A 114 -20.93 6.03 -10.22
C ARG A 114 -21.04 7.21 -9.28
N ARG A 115 -19.94 7.91 -9.02
CA ARG A 115 -19.84 9.06 -8.12
C ARG A 115 -19.10 10.21 -8.82
N PRO A 116 -19.83 11.15 -9.44
CA PRO A 116 -19.25 12.31 -10.12
C PRO A 116 -18.38 13.19 -9.21
N GLU A 117 -18.64 13.15 -7.89
CA GLU A 117 -17.85 13.80 -6.84
C GLU A 117 -16.41 13.25 -6.71
N THR A 118 -16.10 12.13 -7.36
CA THR A 118 -14.74 11.55 -7.33
C THR A 118 -13.78 12.54 -7.98
N PRO A 119 -12.74 13.00 -7.26
CA PRO A 119 -11.87 14.05 -7.74
C PRO A 119 -11.14 13.65 -9.03
N THR A 120 -11.07 14.58 -9.97
CA THR A 120 -10.36 14.41 -11.25
C THR A 120 -8.85 14.31 -11.08
N PHE A 121 -8.29 15.00 -10.09
CA PHE A 121 -6.85 14.99 -9.84
C PHE A 121 -6.34 13.58 -9.48
N ALA A 122 -7.19 12.71 -8.93
CA ALA A 122 -6.82 11.34 -8.60
C ALA A 122 -6.32 10.57 -9.84
N ARG A 123 -6.90 10.82 -11.03
CA ARG A 123 -6.40 10.24 -12.30
C ARG A 123 -4.97 10.66 -12.59
N TRP A 124 -4.67 11.94 -12.41
CA TRP A 124 -3.36 12.51 -12.71
C TRP A 124 -2.32 12.03 -11.70
N THR A 125 -2.68 11.93 -10.41
CA THR A 125 -1.78 11.38 -9.40
C THR A 125 -1.55 9.88 -9.58
N THR A 126 -2.53 9.11 -10.08
CA THR A 126 -2.29 7.70 -10.44
C THR A 126 -1.30 7.58 -11.59
N ILE A 127 -1.53 8.30 -12.71
CA ILE A 127 -0.69 8.20 -13.92
C ILE A 127 0.70 8.75 -13.62
N GLY A 128 0.77 10.01 -13.18
CA GLY A 128 2.02 10.69 -12.92
C GLY A 128 2.82 10.02 -11.81
N GLY A 129 2.15 9.61 -10.72
CA GLY A 129 2.79 8.92 -9.61
C GLY A 129 3.36 7.56 -10.00
N ALA A 130 2.55 6.69 -10.63
CA ALA A 130 3.02 5.36 -11.04
C ALA A 130 4.18 5.44 -12.05
N VAL A 131 4.09 6.34 -13.04
CA VAL A 131 5.14 6.55 -14.05
C VAL A 131 6.41 7.11 -13.41
N ALA A 132 6.28 8.14 -12.56
CA ALA A 132 7.44 8.72 -11.87
C ALA A 132 8.14 7.70 -10.98
N VAL A 133 7.41 6.92 -10.18
CA VAL A 133 8.01 5.86 -9.33
C VAL A 133 8.71 4.81 -10.17
N ALA A 134 8.04 4.29 -11.20
CA ALA A 134 8.60 3.26 -12.07
C ALA A 134 9.89 3.74 -12.75
N LEU A 135 9.84 4.89 -13.44
CA LEU A 135 11.00 5.40 -14.17
C LEU A 135 12.13 5.83 -13.24
N MET A 136 11.84 6.61 -12.20
CA MET A 136 12.89 7.12 -11.31
C MET A 136 13.54 6.02 -10.50
N SER A 137 12.83 4.94 -10.17
CA SER A 137 13.44 3.80 -9.47
C SER A 137 14.49 3.10 -10.34
N VAL A 138 14.24 2.93 -11.64
CA VAL A 138 15.23 2.34 -12.56
C VAL A 138 16.41 3.29 -12.76
N VAL A 139 16.13 4.57 -13.03
CA VAL A 139 17.18 5.61 -13.19
C VAL A 139 18.08 5.66 -11.96
N LEU A 140 17.49 5.63 -10.75
CA LEU A 140 18.23 5.63 -9.50
C LEU A 140 19.20 4.44 -9.42
N GLN A 141 18.75 3.22 -9.76
CA GLN A 141 19.63 2.04 -9.74
C GLN A 141 20.74 2.12 -10.78
N VAL A 142 20.48 2.69 -11.96
CA VAL A 142 21.50 2.89 -13.00
C VAL A 142 22.55 3.90 -12.54
N ILE A 143 22.16 5.03 -11.95
CA ILE A 143 23.09 6.03 -11.41
C ILE A 143 23.96 5.41 -10.32
N VAL A 144 23.35 4.69 -9.37
CA VAL A 144 24.10 4.01 -8.30
C VAL A 144 25.08 2.99 -8.86
N ALA A 145 24.69 2.22 -9.88
CA ALA A 145 25.57 1.26 -10.54
C ALA A 145 26.77 1.93 -11.24
N ILE A 146 26.54 3.04 -11.96
CA ILE A 146 27.61 3.81 -12.62
C ILE A 146 28.58 4.37 -11.57
N ASN A 147 28.05 4.99 -10.51
CA ASN A 147 28.88 5.54 -9.44
C ASN A 147 29.68 4.44 -8.73
N ALA A 148 29.07 3.28 -8.48
CA ALA A 148 29.74 2.13 -7.88
C ALA A 148 30.88 1.60 -8.77
N SER A 149 30.66 1.46 -10.08
CA SER A 149 31.72 1.07 -11.02
C SER A 149 32.87 2.07 -11.01
N SER A 150 32.57 3.37 -11.07
CA SER A 150 33.60 4.42 -11.06
C SER A 150 34.44 4.42 -9.78
N PHE A 151 33.84 4.06 -8.64
CA PHE A 151 34.54 3.93 -7.37
C PHE A 151 35.43 2.68 -7.34
N VAL A 152 34.96 1.54 -7.87
CA VAL A 152 35.74 0.29 -7.88
C VAL A 152 36.96 0.41 -8.79
N ASP A 153 36.79 1.05 -9.95
CA ASP A 153 37.87 1.30 -10.92
C ASP A 153 38.86 2.37 -10.42
N GLY A 154 38.44 3.20 -9.45
CA GLY A 154 39.25 4.22 -8.81
C GLY A 154 40.23 3.66 -7.76
N THR A 155 41.35 4.36 -7.59
CA THR A 155 42.35 4.03 -6.56
C THR A 155 42.04 4.61 -5.19
N ASP A 156 41.15 5.61 -5.10
CA ASP A 156 40.79 6.25 -3.83
C ASP A 156 39.68 5.48 -3.11
N ARG A 157 40.03 4.91 -1.95
CA ARG A 157 39.10 4.20 -1.06
C ARG A 157 38.79 4.98 0.22
N SER A 158 39.04 6.29 0.21
CA SER A 158 38.75 7.20 1.30
C SER A 158 37.26 7.27 1.62
N ARG A 159 36.95 7.78 2.81
CA ARG A 159 35.56 8.05 3.22
C ARG A 159 34.88 9.06 2.30
N ASP A 160 35.61 10.07 1.84
CA ASP A 160 35.08 11.11 0.97
C ASP A 160 34.69 10.54 -0.40
N ALA A 161 35.48 9.61 -0.94
CA ALA A 161 35.15 8.89 -2.17
C ALA A 161 33.87 8.03 -2.01
N VAL A 162 33.71 7.35 -0.88
CA VAL A 162 32.48 6.59 -0.55
C VAL A 162 31.25 7.51 -0.42
N GLU A 163 31.43 8.69 0.18
CA GLU A 163 30.36 9.68 0.34
C GLU A 163 29.96 10.32 -1.00
N ALA A 164 30.93 10.56 -1.89
CA ALA A 164 30.69 11.10 -3.22
C ALA A 164 29.77 10.20 -4.07
N VAL A 165 29.88 8.86 -3.93
CA VAL A 165 29.00 7.90 -4.61
C VAL A 165 27.51 8.12 -4.29
N HIS A 166 27.22 8.58 -3.06
CA HIS A 166 25.86 8.75 -2.55
C HIS A 166 25.36 10.20 -2.58
N ARG A 167 26.25 11.18 -2.76
CA ARG A 167 25.92 12.63 -2.70
C ARG A 167 25.96 13.35 -4.04
N ASP A 168 26.04 12.63 -5.14
CA ASP A 168 25.95 13.25 -6.46
C ASP A 168 24.66 14.08 -6.58
N GLY A 169 24.78 15.33 -7.05
CA GLY A 169 23.66 16.27 -7.13
C GLY A 169 22.53 15.76 -8.01
N GLY A 170 22.87 14.98 -9.05
CA GLY A 170 21.90 14.30 -9.91
C GLY A 170 21.06 13.27 -9.13
N LEU A 171 21.69 12.54 -8.20
CA LEU A 171 21.01 11.55 -7.35
C LEU A 171 19.93 12.20 -6.49
N VAL A 172 20.23 13.36 -5.88
CA VAL A 172 19.29 14.09 -5.02
C VAL A 172 18.06 14.54 -5.80
N VAL A 173 18.24 15.02 -7.03
CA VAL A 173 17.12 15.42 -7.91
C VAL A 173 16.25 14.21 -8.26
N VAL A 174 16.86 13.09 -8.69
CA VAL A 174 16.13 11.86 -9.03
C VAL A 174 15.37 11.30 -7.83
N GLN A 175 15.99 11.27 -6.65
CA GLN A 175 15.36 10.85 -5.40
C GLN A 175 14.18 11.75 -5.03
N SER A 176 14.31 13.06 -5.20
CA SER A 176 13.23 14.01 -4.92
C SER A 176 12.02 13.79 -5.84
N ILE A 177 12.26 13.55 -7.13
CA ILE A 177 11.19 13.23 -8.10
C ILE A 177 10.57 11.87 -7.78
N ALA A 178 11.38 10.87 -7.44
CA ALA A 178 10.90 9.55 -7.04
C ALA A 178 9.97 9.64 -5.82
N LEU A 179 10.39 10.39 -4.78
CA LEU A 179 9.61 10.61 -3.56
C LEU A 179 8.29 11.35 -3.85
N ALA A 180 8.33 12.39 -4.68
CA ALA A 180 7.12 13.10 -5.08
C ALA A 180 6.14 12.19 -5.86
N GLY A 181 6.67 11.35 -6.77
CA GLY A 181 5.90 10.34 -7.48
C GLY A 181 5.29 9.30 -6.53
N GLN A 182 6.06 8.84 -5.54
CA GLN A 182 5.65 7.88 -4.53
C GLN A 182 4.50 8.43 -3.67
N LEU A 183 4.61 9.67 -3.21
CA LEU A 183 3.56 10.38 -2.48
C LEU A 183 2.29 10.54 -3.32
N ALA A 184 2.43 10.96 -4.59
CA ALA A 184 1.30 11.11 -5.50
C ALA A 184 0.58 9.77 -5.73
N PHE A 185 1.33 8.69 -5.95
CA PHE A 185 0.76 7.37 -6.18
C PHE A 185 0.08 6.81 -4.92
N ALA A 186 0.73 6.94 -3.76
CA ALA A 186 0.17 6.58 -2.45
C ALA A 186 -1.17 7.31 -2.19
N PHE A 187 -1.21 8.61 -2.44
CA PHE A 187 -2.43 9.41 -2.27
C PHE A 187 -3.55 8.95 -3.21
N SER A 188 -3.19 8.55 -4.44
CA SER A 188 -4.14 7.94 -5.36
C SER A 188 -4.76 6.66 -4.79
N PHE A 189 -3.98 5.76 -4.19
CA PHE A 189 -4.53 4.55 -3.56
C PHE A 189 -5.58 4.90 -2.51
N VAL A 190 -5.29 5.87 -1.64
CA VAL A 190 -6.19 6.28 -0.55
C VAL A 190 -7.51 6.82 -1.12
N ILE A 191 -7.44 7.78 -2.04
CA ILE A 191 -8.63 8.43 -2.59
C ILE A 191 -9.47 7.46 -3.42
N VAL A 192 -8.84 6.67 -4.28
CA VAL A 192 -9.55 5.73 -5.14
C VAL A 192 -10.19 4.63 -4.30
N SER A 193 -9.49 4.09 -3.31
CA SER A 193 -10.04 3.05 -2.43
C SER A 193 -11.24 3.57 -1.62
N LEU A 194 -11.15 4.79 -1.07
CA LEU A 194 -12.24 5.42 -0.34
C LEU A 194 -13.47 5.62 -1.24
N ASN A 195 -13.28 6.17 -2.45
CA ASN A 195 -14.39 6.43 -3.37
C ASN A 195 -14.99 5.15 -3.95
N ALA A 196 -14.16 4.14 -4.27
CA ALA A 196 -14.63 2.84 -4.74
C ALA A 196 -15.41 2.09 -3.64
N MET A 197 -14.99 2.19 -2.38
CA MET A 197 -15.75 1.65 -1.24
C MET A 197 -17.10 2.35 -1.08
N ARG A 198 -17.13 3.69 -1.17
CA ARG A 198 -18.38 4.47 -1.09
C ARG A 198 -19.32 4.21 -2.27
N ALA A 199 -18.78 3.97 -3.46
CA ALA A 199 -19.55 3.56 -4.63
C ALA A 199 -20.06 2.11 -4.53
N GLY A 200 -19.52 1.32 -3.59
CA GLY A 200 -19.82 -0.10 -3.45
C GLY A 200 -19.14 -1.00 -4.47
N LEU A 201 -18.03 -0.55 -5.07
CA LEU A 201 -17.16 -1.34 -5.95
C LEU A 201 -16.16 -2.20 -5.17
N LEU A 202 -15.76 -1.71 -4.00
CA LEU A 202 -14.96 -2.46 -3.02
C LEU A 202 -15.79 -2.71 -1.77
N SER A 203 -15.60 -3.88 -1.17
CA SER A 203 -16.07 -4.13 0.19
C SER A 203 -15.33 -3.21 1.17
N ARG A 204 -15.88 -2.98 2.37
CA ARG A 204 -15.23 -2.14 3.38
C ARG A 204 -13.83 -2.63 3.75
N PHE A 205 -13.67 -3.95 3.88
CA PHE A 205 -12.37 -4.56 4.13
C PHE A 205 -11.37 -4.28 3.01
N MET A 206 -11.75 -4.49 1.75
CA MET A 206 -10.87 -4.23 0.60
C MET A 206 -10.55 -2.74 0.42
N GLY A 207 -11.50 -1.85 0.72
CA GLY A 207 -11.29 -0.40 0.71
C GLY A 207 -10.28 0.05 1.77
N VAL A 208 -10.44 -0.42 3.02
CA VAL A 208 -9.49 -0.12 4.12
C VAL A 208 -8.11 -0.70 3.82
N LEU A 209 -8.02 -1.93 3.31
CA LEU A 209 -6.75 -2.50 2.87
C LEU A 209 -6.07 -1.64 1.79
N GLY A 210 -6.82 -1.15 0.80
CA GLY A 210 -6.25 -0.27 -0.23
C GLY A 210 -5.72 1.05 0.32
N ILE A 211 -6.40 1.61 1.34
CA ILE A 211 -5.90 2.79 2.08
C ILE A 211 -4.59 2.45 2.82
N ILE A 212 -4.54 1.31 3.52
CA ILE A 212 -3.33 0.84 4.22
C ILE A 212 -2.18 0.65 3.21
N VAL A 213 -2.43 0.07 2.04
CA VAL A 213 -1.43 -0.06 0.97
C VAL A 213 -0.88 1.31 0.58
N GLY A 214 -1.75 2.31 0.38
CA GLY A 214 -1.31 3.67 0.09
C GLY A 214 -0.42 4.27 1.19
N VAL A 215 -0.79 4.09 2.46
CA VAL A 215 -0.01 4.60 3.60
C VAL A 215 1.33 3.87 3.75
N LEU A 216 1.34 2.54 3.65
CA LEU A 216 2.56 1.72 3.71
C LEU A 216 3.51 1.99 2.55
N PHE A 217 3.01 2.51 1.44
CA PHE A 217 3.84 2.96 0.34
C PHE A 217 4.74 4.15 0.74
N ILE A 218 4.36 4.95 1.74
CA ILE A 218 5.13 6.12 2.21
C ILE A 218 5.93 5.77 3.48
N ILE A 219 5.31 5.01 4.39
CA ILE A 219 5.89 4.68 5.70
C ILE A 219 6.22 3.18 5.70
N PRO A 220 7.46 2.79 5.31
CA PRO A 220 7.88 1.41 5.38
C PRO A 220 8.03 1.00 6.86
N LEU A 221 7.13 0.15 7.35
CA LEU A 221 7.13 -0.34 8.74
C LEU A 221 8.19 -1.42 9.00
N GLY A 222 9.36 -1.32 8.37
CA GLY A 222 10.47 -2.27 8.52
C GLY A 222 10.25 -3.65 7.90
N SER A 223 9.08 -3.94 7.30
CA SER A 223 8.89 -5.16 6.52
C SER A 223 9.54 -5.01 5.15
N PRO A 224 10.54 -5.85 4.80
CA PRO A 224 11.18 -5.78 3.50
C PRO A 224 10.24 -6.21 2.36
N LEU A 225 9.18 -6.98 2.65
CA LEU A 225 8.25 -7.47 1.64
C LEU A 225 6.92 -6.70 1.69
N PRO A 226 6.40 -6.24 0.53
CA PRO A 226 5.12 -5.53 0.44
C PRO A 226 3.93 -6.50 0.42
N VAL A 227 3.84 -7.36 1.45
CA VAL A 227 2.87 -8.47 1.52
C VAL A 227 1.43 -7.97 1.40
N VAL A 228 1.10 -6.86 2.09
CA VAL A 228 -0.25 -6.28 2.10
C VAL A 228 -0.64 -5.77 0.70
N GLN A 229 0.29 -5.11 0.00
CA GLN A 229 0.08 -4.64 -1.37
C GLN A 229 -0.13 -5.81 -2.34
N CYS A 230 0.72 -6.83 -2.24
CA CYS A 230 0.63 -8.01 -3.11
C CYS A 230 -0.69 -8.76 -2.88
N PHE A 231 -1.08 -8.97 -1.63
CA PHE A 231 -2.36 -9.55 -1.27
C PHE A 231 -3.53 -8.75 -1.84
N TRP A 232 -3.52 -7.42 -1.66
CA TRP A 232 -4.59 -6.55 -2.15
C TRP A 232 -4.72 -6.59 -3.68
N LEU A 233 -3.60 -6.53 -4.41
CA LEU A 233 -3.58 -6.63 -5.88
C LEU A 233 -4.07 -8.01 -6.35
N LEU A 234 -3.59 -9.10 -5.73
CA LEU A 234 -4.03 -10.45 -6.07
C LEU A 234 -5.52 -10.66 -5.77
N ALA A 235 -6.05 -10.06 -4.71
CA ALA A 235 -7.47 -10.11 -4.37
C ALA A 235 -8.34 -9.29 -5.33
N LEU A 236 -7.83 -8.20 -5.90
CA LEU A 236 -8.55 -7.43 -6.92
C LEU A 236 -8.73 -8.18 -8.25
N ALA A 237 -7.82 -9.08 -8.60
CA ALA A 237 -7.93 -9.84 -9.85
C ALA A 237 -9.24 -10.67 -9.95
N PRO A 238 -9.58 -11.57 -9.00
CA PRO A 238 -10.86 -12.28 -9.02
C PRO A 238 -12.05 -11.33 -8.82
N LEU A 239 -11.87 -10.20 -8.12
CA LEU A 239 -12.91 -9.18 -7.98
C LEU A 239 -13.28 -8.58 -9.35
N PHE A 240 -12.29 -8.17 -10.16
CA PHE A 240 -12.52 -7.62 -11.49
C PHE A 240 -13.08 -8.67 -12.47
N LEU A 241 -12.75 -9.94 -12.28
CA LEU A 241 -13.35 -11.04 -13.06
C LEU A 241 -14.80 -11.35 -12.63
N GLY A 242 -15.33 -10.70 -11.59
CA GLY A 242 -16.66 -10.99 -11.09
C GLY A 242 -16.75 -12.37 -10.40
N ARG A 243 -15.64 -12.85 -9.83
CA ARG A 243 -15.53 -14.15 -9.15
C ARG A 243 -15.17 -13.99 -7.68
N TRP A 244 -15.68 -12.96 -7.02
CA TRP A 244 -15.40 -12.73 -5.61
C TRP A 244 -16.07 -13.80 -4.73
N PRO A 245 -15.38 -14.40 -3.73
CA PRO A 245 -15.88 -15.58 -3.00
C PRO A 245 -17.25 -15.43 -2.32
N ASN A 246 -17.60 -14.21 -1.91
CA ASN A 246 -18.87 -13.92 -1.21
C ASN A 246 -19.89 -13.21 -2.12
N GLY A 247 -19.77 -13.38 -3.44
CA GLY A 247 -20.55 -12.67 -4.44
C GLY A 247 -19.97 -11.31 -4.79
N ASN A 248 -20.37 -10.78 -5.95
CA ASN A 248 -19.82 -9.53 -6.45
C ASN A 248 -20.41 -8.31 -5.72
N PRO A 249 -19.62 -7.23 -5.57
CA PRO A 249 -20.11 -5.90 -5.22
C PRO A 249 -21.35 -5.51 -6.05
N PRO A 250 -22.49 -5.08 -5.44
CA PRO A 250 -23.74 -4.86 -6.15
C PRO A 250 -23.61 -3.74 -7.18
N ALA A 251 -22.64 -2.84 -6.98
CA ALA A 251 -22.33 -1.77 -7.92
C ALA A 251 -21.74 -2.28 -9.25
N TRP A 252 -21.08 -3.45 -9.27
CA TRP A 252 -20.56 -4.06 -10.51
C TRP A 252 -21.66 -4.63 -11.40
N GLU A 253 -22.81 -5.00 -10.82
CA GLU A 253 -23.96 -5.52 -11.55
C GLU A 253 -24.93 -4.39 -11.91
N ALA A 254 -25.19 -3.48 -10.97
CA ALA A 254 -26.18 -2.42 -11.16
C ALA A 254 -25.68 -1.24 -12.02
N GLY A 255 -24.36 -1.05 -12.14
CA GLY A 255 -23.78 0.10 -12.86
C GLY A 255 -23.97 1.45 -12.16
N GLU A 256 -24.62 1.47 -10.99
CA GLU A 256 -24.85 2.66 -10.17
C GLU A 256 -24.21 2.51 -8.77
N ALA A 257 -24.05 3.63 -8.06
CA ALA A 257 -23.50 3.62 -6.71
C ALA A 257 -24.48 2.89 -5.76
N ARG A 258 -24.07 1.72 -5.27
CA ARG A 258 -24.80 0.95 -4.26
C ARG A 258 -23.84 0.56 -3.15
N PRO A 259 -23.75 1.33 -2.05
CA PRO A 259 -22.86 1.02 -0.94
C PRO A 259 -23.05 -0.42 -0.46
N TRP A 260 -21.96 -1.08 -0.07
CA TRP A 260 -22.05 -2.45 0.43
C TRP A 260 -22.89 -2.49 1.72
N PRO A 261 -23.88 -3.40 1.82
CA PRO A 261 -24.75 -3.45 2.98
C PRO A 261 -23.96 -3.71 4.26
N THR A 262 -24.39 -3.11 5.35
CA THR A 262 -23.74 -3.32 6.65
C THR A 262 -23.88 -4.79 7.07
N GLN A 263 -22.97 -5.29 7.91
CA GLN A 263 -23.10 -6.63 8.49
C GLN A 263 -24.38 -6.81 9.32
N GLN A 264 -24.96 -5.70 9.80
CA GLN A 264 -26.25 -5.69 10.47
C GLN A 264 -27.38 -5.90 9.45
N GLU A 265 -27.40 -5.14 8.36
CA GLU A 265 -28.39 -5.32 7.27
C GLU A 265 -28.34 -6.73 6.68
N ILE A 266 -27.16 -7.30 6.47
CA ILE A 266 -27.03 -8.68 5.97
C ILE A 266 -27.61 -9.68 6.98
N ARG A 267 -27.38 -9.46 8.29
CA ARG A 267 -27.97 -10.31 9.34
C ARG A 267 -29.47 -10.16 9.39
N GLU A 268 -29.99 -8.95 9.34
CA GLU A 268 -31.43 -8.67 9.31
C GLU A 268 -32.10 -9.26 8.08
N ALA A 269 -31.49 -9.12 6.89
CA ALA A 269 -31.97 -9.74 5.66
C ALA A 269 -31.98 -11.27 5.76
N ARG A 270 -30.96 -11.88 6.38
CA ARG A 270 -30.92 -13.33 6.64
C ARG A 270 -31.94 -13.78 7.68
N MET A 271 -32.18 -12.99 8.73
CA MET A 271 -33.22 -13.28 9.74
C MET A 271 -34.61 -13.20 9.10
N ARG A 272 -34.88 -12.13 8.35
CA ARG A 272 -36.12 -11.94 7.60
C ARG A 272 -36.35 -13.05 6.57
N ALA A 273 -35.31 -13.47 5.84
CA ALA A 273 -35.39 -14.60 4.91
C ALA A 273 -35.65 -15.96 5.59
N LYS A 274 -35.30 -16.09 6.88
CA LYS A 274 -35.59 -17.27 7.70
C LYS A 274 -36.93 -17.17 8.45
N GLY A 275 -37.70 -16.09 8.25
CA GLY A 275 -38.93 -15.82 9.01
C GLY A 275 -38.68 -15.54 10.50
N ILE A 276 -37.43 -15.28 10.89
CA ILE A 276 -37.07 -14.87 12.25
C ILE A 276 -37.30 -13.37 12.31
N GLU A 277 -38.34 -12.96 13.04
CA GLU A 277 -38.61 -11.56 13.30
C GLU A 277 -37.41 -10.97 14.05
N PRO A 278 -36.79 -9.88 13.54
CA PRO A 278 -35.66 -9.28 14.24
C PRO A 278 -36.11 -8.90 15.65
N PRO A 279 -35.31 -9.18 16.69
CA PRO A 279 -35.67 -8.81 18.05
C PRO A 279 -36.03 -7.33 18.02
N ALA A 280 -37.27 -7.01 18.41
CA ALA A 280 -37.80 -5.65 18.41
C ALA A 280 -36.71 -4.79 19.03
N ARG A 281 -36.14 -3.90 18.21
CA ARG A 281 -35.06 -2.99 18.62
C ARG A 281 -35.57 -2.38 19.91
N ALA A 282 -35.01 -2.77 21.05
CA ALA A 282 -35.37 -2.17 22.32
C ALA A 282 -35.12 -0.69 22.07
N GLN A 283 -36.22 0.05 21.90
CA GLN A 283 -36.17 1.49 21.67
C GLN A 283 -35.30 1.95 22.82
N ALA A 284 -34.15 2.54 22.50
CA ALA A 284 -33.26 3.07 23.52
C ALA A 284 -34.17 3.93 24.40
N GLU A 285 -34.42 3.42 25.60
CA GLU A 285 -35.19 4.12 26.63
C GLU A 285 -34.51 5.48 26.70
N PRO A 286 -35.26 6.59 26.52
CA PRO A 286 -34.67 7.92 26.40
C PRO A 286 -33.67 8.08 27.53
N GLU A 287 -32.41 8.27 27.14
CA GLU A 287 -31.30 8.48 28.06
C GLU A 287 -31.78 9.54 29.06
N PRO A 288 -31.86 9.23 30.36
CA PRO A 288 -32.44 10.15 31.32
C PRO A 288 -31.69 11.47 31.18
N GLU A 289 -32.44 12.51 30.87
CA GLU A 289 -31.98 13.88 30.75
C GLU A 289 -31.13 14.17 31.98
N VAL A 290 -29.81 14.21 31.80
CA VAL A 290 -28.89 14.62 32.84
C VAL A 290 -29.19 16.10 33.05
N VAL A 291 -30.03 16.37 34.03
CA VAL A 291 -30.20 17.72 34.57
C VAL A 291 -28.81 18.18 34.99
N GLU A 292 -28.24 19.12 34.26
CA GLU A 292 -27.07 19.90 34.69
C GLU A 292 -27.49 20.67 35.94
N ASP A 293 -27.30 20.05 37.11
CA ASP A 293 -27.37 20.73 38.39
C ASP A 293 -26.02 21.42 38.61
N ASP A 294 -26.04 22.73 38.42
CA ASP A 294 -24.94 23.64 38.70
C ASP A 294 -24.55 23.55 40.19
N ALA A 295 -23.24 23.58 40.44
CA ALA A 295 -22.56 23.77 41.73
C ALA A 295 -22.44 22.57 42.70
N ALA A 296 -21.27 21.90 42.65
CA ALA A 296 -20.45 21.65 43.84
C ALA A 296 -19.03 21.13 43.49
N GLU A 297 -18.07 21.59 44.28
CA GLU A 297 -16.62 21.30 44.29
C GLU A 297 -16.17 19.84 44.08
N PRO A 298 -14.92 19.62 43.59
CA PRO A 298 -14.37 18.30 43.36
C PRO A 298 -13.80 17.68 44.65
N ALA A 299 -14.26 16.48 44.99
CA ALA A 299 -13.58 15.57 45.94
C ALA A 299 -12.80 14.46 45.20
N PRO A 300 -11.70 13.93 45.77
CA PRO A 300 -10.77 13.08 45.03
C PRO A 300 -11.29 11.65 44.86
N ALA A 301 -11.02 11.06 43.69
CA ALA A 301 -11.39 9.70 43.34
C ALA A 301 -10.57 8.64 44.11
N PRO A 302 -11.21 7.64 44.74
CA PRO A 302 -10.53 6.42 45.14
C PRO A 302 -10.44 5.43 43.96
N GLN A 303 -9.22 4.98 43.69
CA GLN A 303 -8.94 3.83 42.84
C GLN A 303 -9.60 2.57 43.41
N SER A 304 -10.34 1.82 42.59
CA SER A 304 -10.64 0.42 42.92
C SER A 304 -10.56 -0.48 41.67
N SER A 305 -9.47 -1.21 41.62
CA SER A 305 -9.29 -2.45 40.89
C SER A 305 -10.25 -3.52 41.44
N ALA A 306 -11.15 -4.07 40.62
CA ALA A 306 -11.91 -5.26 41.00
C ALA A 306 -12.25 -6.16 39.79
N ALA A 307 -11.39 -7.15 39.58
CA ALA A 307 -11.74 -8.56 39.52
C ALA A 307 -13.04 -8.96 38.78
N ARG A 308 -12.90 -9.47 37.54
CA ARG A 308 -13.93 -10.35 36.95
C ARG A 308 -13.39 -11.75 36.64
N LYS A 309 -13.43 -12.55 37.71
CA LYS A 309 -13.92 -13.94 37.80
C LYS A 309 -13.64 -14.88 36.62
N ARG A 310 -12.55 -15.62 36.80
CA ARG A 310 -12.29 -16.99 36.35
C ARG A 310 -13.46 -17.91 36.75
N ARG A 311 -14.22 -18.46 35.80
CA ARG A 311 -15.23 -19.52 36.06
C ARG A 311 -14.74 -20.85 35.50
N LYS A 312 -14.39 -21.75 36.42
CA LYS A 312 -14.01 -23.16 36.21
C LYS A 312 -15.19 -24.03 36.68
N ARG A 313 -15.66 -24.97 35.84
CA ARG A 313 -16.32 -26.24 36.21
C ARG A 313 -16.55 -27.05 34.92
N ARG A 314 -15.73 -28.07 34.64
CA ARG A 314 -15.90 -29.50 34.99
C ARG A 314 -17.23 -30.10 34.50
N ARG A 315 -17.18 -30.89 33.43
CA ARG A 315 -17.24 -32.35 33.50
C ARG A 315 -16.28 -32.93 32.47
#